data_AF-A0A4S0JFK3-F1
#
_entry.id   AF-A0A4S0JFK3-F1
#
_cell.length_a   1.000
_cell.length_b   1.000
_cell.length_c   1.000
_cell.angle_alpha   90.00
_cell.angle_beta   90.00
_cell.angle_gamma   90.00
#
_symmetry.space_group_name_H-M   'P 1'
#
loop_
_entity.id
_entity.type
_entity.pdbx_description
1 polymer ?
#
loop_
_entity_poly.entity_id
_entity_poly.type
_entity_poly.pdbx_seq_one_letter_code
_entity_poly.pdbx_strand_id
1 'polypeptide(L)'
;ENPGEAYKTVRAELEAYGHGLTDKVEILALSQVDTLDADARKKKVASLKRAAGRAPMLLSAVTGEGVEAVQRALMAVIAEARAQIAAPVETRW
;
A
#
# COMPACT_ATOMS: atom_id res chain seq x y z
N GLU A 1 -0.50 -15.30 12.86
CA GLU A 1 0.39 -14.20 12.40
C GLU A 1 -0.30 -12.85 12.61
N ASN A 2 0.44 -11.84 13.06
CA ASN A 2 -0.05 -10.49 13.37
C ASN A 2 0.42 -9.48 12.29
N PRO A 3 -0.44 -9.07 11.35
CA PRO A 3 -0.03 -8.17 10.25
C PRO A 3 0.47 -6.80 10.72
N GLY A 4 -0.04 -6.30 11.85
CA GLY A 4 0.39 -5.01 12.39
C GLY A 4 1.83 -5.03 12.92
N GLU A 5 2.28 -6.15 13.47
CA GLU A 5 3.68 -6.32 13.89
C GLU A 5 4.59 -6.46 12.68
N ALA A 6 4.21 -7.31 11.70
CA ALA A 6 4.96 -7.47 10.46
C ALA A 6 5.17 -6.13 9.73
N TYR A 7 4.12 -5.30 9.64
CA TYR A 7 4.22 -3.96 9.06
C TYR A 7 5.25 -3.08 9.79
N LYS A 8 5.23 -3.06 11.13
CA LYS A 8 6.18 -2.25 11.91
C LYS A 8 7.63 -2.70 11.70
N THR A 9 7.86 -4.00 11.63
CA THR A 9 9.19 -4.56 11.32
C THR A 9 9.66 -4.09 9.95
N VAL A 10 8.86 -4.28 8.90
CA VAL A 10 9.23 -3.86 7.54
C VAL A 10 9.45 -2.35 7.46
N ARG A 11 8.62 -1.54 8.15
CA ARG A 11 8.82 -0.08 8.19
C ARG A 11 10.14 0.32 8.87
N ALA A 12 10.53 -0.36 9.95
CA ALA A 12 11.81 -0.11 10.60
C ALA A 12 13.00 -0.52 9.71
N GLU A 13 12.87 -1.63 8.96
CA GLU A 13 13.88 -2.06 7.98
C GLU A 13 14.02 -1.09 6.81
N LEU A 14 12.90 -0.58 6.27
CA LEU A 14 12.92 0.43 5.20
C LEU A 14 13.56 1.74 5.66
N GLU A 15 13.28 2.17 6.89
CA GLU A 15 13.93 3.35 7.49
C GLU A 15 15.43 3.14 7.67
N ALA A 16 15.83 1.97 8.18
CA ALA A 16 17.23 1.61 8.37
C ALA A 16 18.00 1.47 7.04
N TYR A 17 17.33 1.02 5.98
CA TYR A 17 17.90 0.93 4.64
C TYR A 17 18.17 2.32 4.04
N GLY A 18 17.31 3.31 4.31
CA GLY A 18 17.46 4.68 3.84
C GLY A 18 17.08 4.87 2.36
N HIS A 19 17.84 5.73 1.66
CA HIS A 19 17.62 6.07 0.23
C HIS A 19 16.25 6.67 -0.10
N GLY A 20 15.61 7.33 0.86
CA GLY A 20 14.30 7.98 0.65
C GLY A 20 13.18 6.98 0.31
N LEU A 21 13.33 5.70 0.65
CA LEU A 21 12.26 4.71 0.45
C LEU A 21 11.04 5.04 1.32
N THR A 22 11.25 5.63 2.49
CA THR A 22 10.18 6.01 3.41
C THR A 22 9.39 7.24 2.95
N ASP A 23 9.95 8.04 2.02
CA ASP A 23 9.30 9.19 1.41
C ASP A 23 8.41 8.83 0.21
N LYS A 24 8.55 7.62 -0.34
CA LYS A 24 7.74 7.17 -1.47
C LYS A 24 6.30 6.93 -1.06
N VAL A 25 5.38 7.20 -1.98
CA VAL A 25 3.96 6.86 -1.81
C VAL A 25 3.83 5.35 -1.63
N GLU A 26 3.22 4.95 -0.51
CA GLU A 26 3.01 3.56 -0.15
C GLU A 26 1.57 3.12 -0.47
N ILE A 27 1.40 1.98 -1.15
CA ILE A 27 0.11 1.28 -1.26
C ILE A 27 0.16 0.05 -0.36
N LEU A 28 -0.66 0.03 0.70
CA LEU A 28 -0.67 -1.03 1.69
C LEU A 28 -1.87 -1.96 1.48
N ALA A 29 -1.61 -3.26 1.39
CA ALA A 29 -2.65 -4.28 1.26
C ALA A 29 -2.44 -5.48 2.18
N LEU A 30 -3.53 -6.03 2.72
CA LEU A 30 -3.57 -7.35 3.33
C LEU A 30 -3.82 -8.39 2.24
N SER A 31 -2.85 -9.26 2.01
CA SER A 31 -2.92 -10.34 1.02
C SER A 31 -3.58 -11.61 1.59
N GLN A 32 -3.83 -12.59 0.72
CA GLN A 32 -4.35 -13.93 1.05
C GLN A 32 -5.67 -13.92 1.83
N VAL A 33 -6.51 -12.92 1.56
CA VAL A 33 -7.78 -12.74 2.29
C VAL A 33 -8.79 -13.87 2.04
N ASP A 34 -8.62 -14.64 0.98
CA ASP A 34 -9.38 -15.86 0.67
C ASP A 34 -9.19 -16.97 1.72
N THR A 35 -8.09 -16.93 2.47
CA THR A 35 -7.81 -17.90 3.53
C THR A 35 -8.44 -17.55 4.87
N LEU A 36 -9.12 -16.39 4.95
CA LEU A 36 -9.63 -15.84 6.21
C LEU A 36 -11.15 -15.92 6.25
N ASP A 37 -11.69 -16.40 7.37
CA ASP A 37 -13.09 -16.15 7.70
C ASP A 37 -13.33 -14.67 8.03
N ALA A 38 -14.60 -14.30 8.17
CA ALA A 38 -15.02 -12.91 8.39
C ALA A 38 -14.41 -12.29 9.67
N ASP A 39 -14.32 -13.06 10.76
CA ASP A 39 -13.82 -12.59 12.04
C ASP A 39 -12.31 -12.41 12.02
N ALA A 40 -11.58 -13.39 11.49
CA ALA A 40 -10.14 -13.33 11.28
C ALA A 40 -9.77 -12.17 10.36
N ARG A 41 -10.52 -11.98 9.26
CA ARG A 41 -10.34 -10.86 8.34
C ARG A 41 -10.50 -9.52 9.07
N LYS A 42 -11.59 -9.34 9.83
CA LYS A 42 -11.83 -8.12 10.60
C LYS A 42 -10.72 -7.83 11.62
N LYS A 43 -10.27 -8.85 12.35
CA LYS A 43 -9.18 -8.72 13.35
C LYS A 43 -7.86 -8.33 12.69
N LYS A 44 -7.48 -9.00 11.59
CA LYS A 44 -6.23 -8.73 10.87
C LYS A 44 -6.22 -7.33 10.25
N VAL A 45 -7.33 -6.91 9.64
CA VAL A 45 -7.50 -5.56 9.10
C VAL A 45 -7.39 -4.51 10.21
N ALA A 46 -8.04 -4.73 11.35
CA ALA A 46 -7.97 -3.81 12.48
C ALA A 46 -6.55 -3.68 13.04
N SER A 47 -5.82 -4.80 13.17
CA SER A 47 -4.42 -4.80 13.61
C SER A 47 -3.53 -4.00 12.65
N LEU A 48 -3.62 -4.28 11.35
CA LEU A 48 -2.83 -3.59 10.35
C LEU A 48 -3.18 -2.10 10.26
N LYS A 49 -4.47 -1.76 10.30
CA LYS A 49 -4.94 -0.36 10.32
C LYS A 49 -4.38 0.40 11.52
N ARG A 50 -4.37 -0.21 12.71
CA ARG A 50 -3.83 0.40 13.92
C ARG A 50 -2.33 0.65 13.80
N ALA A 51 -1.59 -0.26 13.18
CA ALA A 51 -0.15 -0.12 12.99
C ALA A 51 0.22 0.91 11.90
N ALA A 52 -0.54 0.95 10.79
CA ALA A 52 -0.26 1.80 9.64
C ALA A 52 -0.93 3.18 9.69
N GLY A 53 -1.88 3.41 10.60
CA GLY A 53 -2.64 4.66 10.69
C GLY A 53 -3.68 4.84 9.56
N ARG A 54 -3.79 3.88 8.63
CA ARG A 54 -4.72 3.90 7.50
C ARG A 54 -5.29 2.52 7.22
N ALA A 55 -6.48 2.46 6.62
CA ALA A 55 -7.07 1.19 6.26
C ALA A 55 -6.28 0.53 5.11
N PRO A 56 -5.87 -0.74 5.24
CA PRO A 56 -5.23 -1.45 4.13
C PRO A 56 -6.27 -1.80 3.07
N MET A 57 -5.84 -1.90 1.82
CA MET A 57 -6.58 -2.59 0.78
C MET A 57 -6.61 -4.09 1.07
N LEU A 58 -7.55 -4.82 0.48
CA LEU A 58 -7.67 -6.27 0.65
C LEU A 58 -7.50 -6.93 -0.71
N LEU A 59 -6.69 -7.97 -0.78
CA LEU A 59 -6.53 -8.73 -2.02
C LEU A 59 -6.27 -10.21 -1.80
N SER A 60 -6.64 -11.00 -2.80
CA SER A 60 -6.18 -12.37 -2.99
C SER A 60 -5.60 -12.52 -4.39
N ALA A 61 -4.34 -12.92 -4.48
CA ALA A 61 -3.73 -13.27 -5.76
C ALA A 61 -4.28 -14.59 -6.34
N VAL A 62 -4.86 -15.45 -5.49
CA VAL A 62 -5.40 -16.76 -5.90
C VAL A 62 -6.79 -16.60 -6.50
N THR A 63 -7.69 -15.88 -5.82
CA THR A 63 -9.07 -15.71 -6.29
C THR A 63 -9.24 -14.50 -7.20
N GLY A 64 -8.24 -13.60 -7.24
CA GLY A 64 -8.32 -12.31 -7.94
C GLY A 64 -9.08 -11.24 -7.18
N GLU A 65 -9.63 -11.53 -5.99
CA GLU A 65 -10.33 -10.55 -5.17
C GLU A 65 -9.43 -9.32 -4.94
N GLY A 66 -9.95 -8.12 -5.20
CA GLY A 66 -9.29 -6.86 -4.88
C GLY A 66 -8.04 -6.51 -5.70
N VAL A 67 -7.53 -7.41 -6.55
CA VAL A 67 -6.33 -7.20 -7.36
C VAL A 67 -6.51 -5.99 -8.30
N GLU A 68 -7.63 -5.92 -8.99
CA GLU A 68 -7.92 -4.82 -9.91
C GLU A 68 -8.03 -3.46 -9.19
N ALA A 69 -8.58 -3.45 -7.96
CA ALA A 69 -8.65 -2.24 -7.15
C ALA A 69 -7.25 -1.75 -6.76
N VAL A 70 -6.35 -2.66 -6.35
CA VAL A 70 -4.95 -2.34 -6.01
C VAL A 70 -4.20 -1.85 -7.25
N GLN A 71 -4.38 -2.49 -8.41
CA GLN A 71 -3.79 -2.05 -9.66
C GLN A 71 -4.26 -0.64 -10.06
N ARG A 72 -5.56 -0.34 -9.93
CA ARG A 72 -6.09 1.00 -10.16
C ARG A 72 -5.48 2.05 -9.22
N ALA A 73 -5.34 1.73 -7.94
CA ALA A 73 -4.69 2.62 -6.98
C ALA A 73 -3.23 2.90 -7.37
N LEU A 74 -2.49 1.86 -7.78
CA LEU A 74 -1.12 2.01 -8.25
C LEU A 74 -1.03 2.86 -9.53
N MET A 75 -1.91 2.62 -10.51
CA MET A 75 -1.95 3.40 -11.75
C MET A 75 -2.21 4.88 -11.48
N ALA A 76 -3.09 5.20 -10.52
CA ALA A 76 -3.36 6.58 -10.14
C ALA A 76 -2.11 7.29 -9.59
N VAL A 77 -1.38 6.63 -8.67
CA VAL A 77 -0.13 7.16 -8.11
C VAL A 77 0.93 7.37 -9.20
N ILE A 78 1.04 6.42 -10.14
CA ILE A 78 1.99 6.54 -11.26
C ILE A 78 1.61 7.70 -12.19
N ALA A 79 0.32 7.86 -12.51
CA ALA A 79 -0.16 8.94 -13.35
C ALA A 79 0.10 10.32 -12.72
N GLU A 80 -0.16 10.45 -11.42
CA GLU A 80 0.12 11.68 -10.65
C GLU A 80 1.62 12.01 -10.66
N ALA A 81 2.48 11.03 -10.36
CA ALA A 81 3.93 11.23 -10.38
C ALA A 81 4.46 11.65 -11.77
N ARG A 82 3.91 11.08 -12.86
CA ARG A 82 4.25 11.48 -14.23
C ARG A 82 3.82 12.90 -14.56
N ALA A 83 2.64 13.33 -14.09
CA ALA A 83 2.15 14.68 -14.30
C ALA A 83 3.01 15.74 -13.59
N GLN A 84 3.51 15.43 -12.39
CA GLN A 84 4.40 16.31 -11.63
C GLN A 84 5.76 16.52 -12.31
N ILE A 85 6.28 15.51 -13.01
CA ILE A 85 7.53 15.60 -13.79
C ILE A 85 7.32 16.41 -15.09
N ALA A 86 6.14 16.32 -15.70
CA ALA A 86 5.82 16.95 -16.98
C ALA A 86 5.29 18.39 -16.87
N ALA A 87 5.29 19.01 -15.68
CA ALA A 87 4.85 20.38 -15.51
C ALA A 87 5.63 21.34 -16.44
N PRO A 88 4.95 22.33 -17.07
CA PRO A 88 5.46 22.95 -18.28
C PRO A 88 6.70 23.79 -17.97
N VAL A 89 7.76 23.58 -18.75
CA VAL A 89 8.75 24.63 -18.99
C VAL A 89 7.97 25.83 -19.53
N GLU A 90 7.92 26.91 -18.76
CA GLU A 90 7.34 28.18 -19.18
C GLU A 90 8.12 28.63 -20.43
N THR A 91 7.60 28.29 -21.60
CA THR A 91 8.14 28.73 -22.88
C THR A 91 7.60 30.12 -23.11
N ARG A 92 8.11 31.07 -22.32
CA ARG A 92 7.93 32.48 -22.55
C ARG A 92 8.92 32.90 -23.64
N TRP A 93 8.44 32.84 -24.87
CA TRP A 93 8.95 33.64 -25.98
C TRP A 93 7.86 34.62 -26.39
#